data_AF-A0A962RIW3-F1
#
_entry.id   AF-A0A962RIW3-F1
#
_cell.length_a   1.000
_cell.length_b   1.000
_cell.length_c   1.000
_cell.angle_alpha   90.00
_cell.angle_beta   90.00
_cell.angle_gamma   90.00
#
_symmetry.space_group_name_H-M   'P 1'
#
loop_
_entity.id
_entity.type
_entity.pdbx_description
1 polymer ?
#
loop_
_entity_poly.entity_id
_entity_poly.type
_entity_poly.pdbx_seq_one_letter_code
_entity_poly.pdbx_strand_id
1 'polypeptide(L)'
;MPEATSKQAGVDRPLRSRGFRAALIGLLATLLSAPDTPRGQDSTPLQTQRVPRWSLDTGFNLPLFIQPDQRDPSLLYVALKGGGLAIYRQRDDLTPPSPLAVLSRHAFGNLDVVSLTQRDDRLYAALGDPFATGGSPAGLASIDVTAAQSPRMLQTWRSSSAGHGASHLVERDGLVYLAAMSAGVHVLDARTPGRIVRLSGLLPDPDFPVVNPSRLRQPNARGLALHEQTLVVAYDAGGLRLLDISEPRRPREYARYINPRLAKKPQAYNNVVLDWPLAYVAVDYCGLEILDLSEPERIRALGWWNPWRCEALGNVWFNSAGHTNQLLLDRSRHQVLMSAGDSELVRVDVRVPSTPRLLDGIGVAGDGLGTWSIARNDWGVYLGYIRTGIPFTGTWSGIRAYTLH
;
A
#
# COMPACT_ATOMS: atom_id res chain seq x y z
N MET A 1 29.96 19.84 -69.56
CA MET A 1 28.90 19.06 -70.24
C MET A 1 27.89 18.63 -69.18
N PRO A 2 26.73 19.31 -69.10
CA PRO A 2 25.63 18.92 -68.23
C PRO A 2 24.60 18.11 -69.03
N GLU A 3 23.94 17.15 -68.39
CA GLU A 3 22.61 16.72 -68.83
C GLU A 3 21.63 16.86 -67.67
N ALA A 4 20.64 17.70 -67.94
CA ALA A 4 19.45 17.92 -67.14
C ALA A 4 18.26 17.50 -67.98
N THR A 5 17.31 16.76 -67.40
CA THR A 5 15.92 16.71 -67.87
C THR A 5 14.95 16.56 -66.69
N SER A 6 14.44 17.70 -66.22
CA SER A 6 13.02 18.12 -66.23
C SER A 6 11.94 17.04 -66.43
N LYS A 7 10.73 17.05 -65.83
CA LYS A 7 9.99 17.85 -64.82
C LYS A 7 8.63 17.16 -64.61
N GLN A 8 7.91 17.64 -63.59
CA GLN A 8 6.45 17.59 -63.31
C GLN A 8 5.97 16.47 -62.38
N ALA A 9 4.98 16.65 -61.50
CA ALA A 9 4.41 17.76 -60.70
C ALA A 9 3.08 17.22 -60.12
N GLY A 10 2.75 17.57 -58.86
CA GLY A 10 1.46 17.31 -58.23
C GLY A 10 1.53 16.27 -57.10
N VAL A 11 0.99 16.45 -55.90
CA VAL A 11 0.07 17.44 -55.33
C VAL A 11 0.29 17.44 -53.80
N ASP A 12 0.37 18.62 -53.20
CA ASP A 12 0.31 18.85 -51.75
C ASP A 12 -1.08 18.48 -51.17
N ARG A 13 -1.12 17.82 -50.00
CA ARG A 13 -2.08 18.03 -48.88
C ARG A 13 -1.82 17.08 -47.68
N PRO A 14 -2.35 17.37 -46.47
CA PRO A 14 -1.55 17.48 -45.24
C PRO A 14 -1.57 16.24 -44.34
N LEU A 15 -0.53 16.10 -43.52
CA LEU A 15 -0.46 15.18 -42.39
C LEU A 15 -1.49 15.54 -41.32
N ARG A 16 -2.60 14.79 -41.29
CA ARG A 16 -3.54 14.75 -40.16
C ARG A 16 -3.02 13.83 -39.08
N SER A 17 -3.08 14.34 -37.85
CA SER A 17 -2.89 13.64 -36.58
C SER A 17 -3.70 12.34 -36.50
N ARG A 18 -3.07 11.26 -36.03
CA ARG A 18 -3.74 10.02 -35.62
C ARG A 18 -3.46 9.75 -34.15
N GLY A 19 -4.55 9.72 -33.39
CA GLY A 19 -4.58 9.39 -31.97
C GLY A 19 -4.21 7.93 -31.70
N PHE A 20 -3.60 7.73 -30.53
CA PHE A 20 -3.27 6.43 -29.97
C PHE A 20 -4.54 5.65 -29.61
N ARG A 21 -4.68 4.44 -30.15
CA ARG A 21 -5.62 3.41 -29.67
C ARG A 21 -4.87 2.44 -28.76
N ALA A 22 -5.44 2.20 -27.58
CA ALA A 22 -4.98 1.19 -26.62
C ALA A 22 -5.10 -0.23 -27.21
N ALA A 23 -4.07 -1.05 -26.98
CA ALA A 23 -4.06 -2.45 -27.41
C ALA A 23 -4.84 -3.31 -26.42
N LEU A 24 -5.89 -3.95 -26.95
CA LEU A 24 -6.74 -4.97 -26.32
C LEU A 24 -6.03 -6.33 -26.42
N ILE A 25 -5.80 -7.02 -25.30
CA ILE A 25 -5.38 -8.43 -25.31
C ILE A 25 -6.64 -9.28 -25.07
N GLY A 26 -7.02 -10.06 -26.09
CA GLY A 26 -8.12 -11.02 -26.03
C GLY A 26 -7.67 -12.40 -25.55
N LEU A 27 -8.49 -13.05 -24.74
CA LEU A 27 -8.49 -14.50 -24.57
C LEU A 27 -9.94 -14.98 -24.60
N LEU A 28 -10.23 -15.96 -25.47
CA LEU A 28 -11.54 -16.58 -25.65
C LEU A 28 -12.00 -17.27 -24.36
N ALA A 29 -13.23 -16.99 -23.93
CA ALA A 29 -13.95 -17.77 -22.92
C ALA A 29 -14.78 -18.87 -23.62
N THR A 30 -14.41 -20.13 -23.43
CA THR A 30 -15.30 -21.26 -23.66
C THR A 30 -16.17 -21.46 -22.41
N LEU A 31 -17.48 -21.22 -22.57
CA LEU A 31 -18.52 -21.53 -21.59
C LEU A 31 -18.61 -23.05 -21.42
N LEU A 32 -18.13 -23.56 -20.28
CA LEU A 32 -18.45 -24.89 -19.77
C LEU A 32 -19.08 -24.73 -18.40
N SER A 33 -20.29 -25.23 -18.27
CA SER A 33 -21.09 -25.32 -17.05
C SER A 33 -20.26 -25.98 -15.93
N ALA A 34 -20.16 -25.29 -14.79
CA ALA A 34 -19.48 -25.81 -13.61
C ALA A 34 -20.26 -26.97 -12.99
N PRO A 35 -19.62 -28.09 -12.61
CA PRO A 35 -20.25 -29.07 -11.73
C PRO A 35 -20.18 -28.58 -10.27
N ASP A 36 -21.23 -28.88 -9.51
CA ASP A 36 -21.40 -28.54 -8.09
C ASP A 36 -20.16 -28.90 -7.25
N THR A 37 -19.56 -27.88 -6.62
CA THR A 37 -18.54 -28.06 -5.59
C THR A 37 -19.18 -28.49 -4.25
N PRO A 38 -18.71 -29.57 -3.61
CA PRO A 38 -19.21 -29.99 -2.31
C PRO A 38 -18.78 -29.03 -1.20
N ARG A 39 -19.74 -28.64 -0.36
CA ARG A 39 -19.57 -27.80 0.84
C ARG A 39 -18.60 -28.47 1.82
N GLY A 40 -17.57 -27.75 2.26
CA GLY A 40 -16.62 -28.22 3.26
C GLY A 40 -15.89 -27.09 3.98
N GLN A 41 -16.25 -26.96 5.27
CA GLN A 41 -15.67 -26.15 6.37
C GLN A 41 -15.99 -24.64 6.37
N ASP A 42 -17.04 -24.30 7.13
CA ASP A 42 -17.40 -23.01 7.73
C ASP A 42 -17.19 -21.75 6.87
N SER A 43 -17.97 -21.65 5.80
CA SER A 43 -18.04 -20.50 4.91
C SER A 43 -19.23 -19.58 5.21
N THR A 44 -19.54 -19.29 6.47
CA THR A 44 -20.47 -18.18 6.75
C THR A 44 -19.64 -16.89 6.86
N PRO A 45 -19.72 -15.93 5.93
CA PRO A 45 -19.08 -14.64 6.15
C PRO A 45 -19.82 -13.99 7.30
N LEU A 46 -19.12 -13.81 8.42
CA LEU A 46 -19.57 -13.03 9.57
C LEU A 46 -19.68 -11.56 9.16
N GLN A 47 -20.78 -11.19 8.49
CA GLN A 47 -21.16 -9.81 8.20
C GLN A 47 -21.97 -9.28 9.38
N THR A 48 -21.29 -8.77 10.42
CA THR A 48 -22.01 -7.80 11.24
C THR A 48 -22.10 -6.52 10.43
N GLN A 49 -23.31 -6.20 9.94
CA GLN A 49 -23.59 -4.95 9.24
C GLN A 49 -23.48 -3.81 10.26
N ARG A 50 -22.26 -3.46 10.67
CA ARG A 50 -22.04 -2.34 11.58
C ARG A 50 -22.14 -1.06 10.77
N VAL A 51 -23.17 -0.29 11.07
CA VAL A 51 -23.36 1.04 10.51
C VAL A 51 -22.16 1.90 10.93
N PRO A 52 -21.45 2.56 10.00
CA PRO A 52 -20.36 3.45 10.36
C PRO A 52 -20.89 4.58 11.23
N ARG A 53 -20.08 5.03 12.21
CA ARG A 53 -20.40 6.20 13.05
C ARG A 53 -20.54 7.47 12.22
N TRP A 54 -19.71 7.57 11.18
CA TRP A 54 -19.83 8.56 10.13
C TRP A 54 -19.17 8.07 8.84
N SER A 55 -19.57 8.69 7.73
CA SER A 55 -18.92 8.57 6.43
C SER A 55 -18.54 9.97 5.92
N LEU A 56 -17.35 10.11 5.36
CA LEU A 56 -16.84 11.34 4.77
C LEU A 56 -16.48 11.08 3.31
N ASP A 57 -17.14 11.76 2.38
CA ASP A 57 -16.86 11.67 0.95
C ASP A 57 -15.59 12.47 0.59
N THR A 58 -14.72 11.88 -0.22
CA THR A 58 -13.47 12.51 -0.69
C THR A 58 -13.46 12.75 -2.20
N GLY A 59 -14.60 12.50 -2.87
CA GLY A 59 -14.82 12.69 -4.29
C GLY A 59 -13.97 11.73 -5.13
N PHE A 60 -13.04 12.31 -5.88
CA PHE A 60 -12.06 11.58 -6.70
C PHE A 60 -10.70 11.46 -6.02
N ASN A 61 -10.52 12.05 -4.83
CA ASN A 61 -9.27 11.96 -4.10
C ASN A 61 -9.26 10.67 -3.28
N LEU A 62 -8.25 9.80 -3.47
CA LEU A 62 -8.24 8.48 -2.84
C LEU A 62 -7.53 8.53 -1.47
N PRO A 63 -8.19 8.19 -0.35
CA PRO A 63 -7.59 8.16 0.99
C PRO A 63 -6.69 6.92 1.16
N LEU A 64 -5.46 7.03 0.65
CA LEU A 64 -4.49 5.93 0.63
C LEU A 64 -3.85 5.65 1.99
N PHE A 65 -3.91 6.60 2.91
CA PHE A 65 -3.39 6.45 4.27
C PHE A 65 -4.06 7.41 5.23
N ILE A 66 -4.26 6.96 6.47
CA ILE A 66 -4.76 7.76 7.57
C ILE A 66 -3.77 7.61 8.72
N GLN A 67 -3.33 8.72 9.29
CA GLN A 67 -2.40 8.77 10.41
C GLN A 67 -3.04 9.64 11.50
N PRO A 68 -3.60 9.04 12.57
CA PRO A 68 -3.94 9.77 13.77
C PRO A 68 -2.69 10.44 14.33
N ASP A 69 -2.84 11.66 14.85
CA ASP A 69 -1.74 12.37 15.48
C ASP A 69 -1.31 11.64 16.76
N GLN A 70 -0.01 11.49 16.96
CA GLN A 70 0.57 10.75 18.08
C GLN A 70 0.50 11.52 19.42
N ARG A 71 0.19 12.82 19.40
CA ARG A 71 0.17 13.73 20.56
C ARG A 71 -1.25 14.21 20.87
N ASP A 72 -2.09 14.38 19.85
CA ASP A 72 -3.47 14.85 19.97
C ASP A 72 -4.43 13.85 19.27
N PRO A 73 -5.15 13.00 20.01
CA PRO A 73 -6.05 12.01 19.42
C PRO A 73 -7.21 12.64 18.62
N SER A 74 -7.45 13.95 18.75
CA SER A 74 -8.43 14.70 17.97
C SER A 74 -8.01 14.98 16.54
N LEU A 75 -6.76 14.77 16.16
CA LEU A 75 -6.28 15.09 14.82
C LEU A 75 -6.09 13.84 13.97
N LEU A 76 -6.59 13.91 12.73
CA LEU A 76 -6.39 12.89 11.71
C LEU A 76 -5.70 13.52 10.50
N TYR A 77 -4.53 12.99 10.14
CA TYR A 77 -3.84 13.30 8.90
C TYR A 77 -4.22 12.30 7.82
N VAL A 78 -4.64 12.77 6.66
CA VAL A 78 -5.11 11.91 5.56
C VAL A 78 -4.30 12.19 4.30
N ALA A 79 -3.62 11.15 3.82
CA ALA A 79 -2.99 11.13 2.51
C ALA A 79 -4.03 10.90 1.43
N LEU A 80 -4.26 11.91 0.59
CA LEU A 80 -5.25 11.90 -0.48
C LEU A 80 -4.52 11.89 -1.83
N LYS A 81 -4.51 10.74 -2.53
CA LYS A 81 -4.05 10.71 -3.93
C LYS A 81 -4.95 11.60 -4.76
N GLY A 82 -4.37 12.52 -5.54
CA GLY A 82 -5.08 13.56 -6.28
C GLY A 82 -5.33 14.85 -5.47
N GLY A 83 -5.39 14.76 -4.13
CA GLY A 83 -5.80 15.86 -3.24
C GLY A 83 -4.67 16.50 -2.42
N GLY A 84 -3.62 15.76 -2.08
CA GLY A 84 -2.54 16.20 -1.19
C GLY A 84 -2.71 15.67 0.24
N LEU A 85 -2.47 16.52 1.24
CA LEU A 85 -2.63 16.21 2.66
C LEU A 85 -3.83 16.98 3.21
N ALA A 86 -4.82 16.26 3.76
CA ALA A 86 -5.91 16.86 4.52
C ALA A 86 -5.73 16.59 6.02
N ILE A 87 -6.07 17.58 6.84
CA ILE A 87 -6.04 17.50 8.30
C ILE A 87 -7.46 17.72 8.79
N TYR A 88 -7.97 16.78 9.57
CA TYR A 88 -9.29 16.83 10.15
C TYR A 88 -9.23 16.84 11.68
N ARG A 89 -10.21 17.49 12.30
CA ARG A 89 -10.48 17.37 13.73
C ARG A 89 -11.64 16.40 13.95
N GLN A 90 -11.33 15.30 14.63
CA GLN A 90 -12.26 14.31 15.12
C GLN A 90 -12.68 14.65 16.56
N ARG A 91 -13.88 14.21 16.94
CA ARG A 91 -14.38 14.22 18.32
C ARG A 91 -14.43 12.81 18.90
N ASP A 92 -14.31 12.70 20.21
CA ASP A 92 -14.33 11.45 20.99
C ASP A 92 -15.67 10.70 20.90
N ASP A 93 -16.77 11.41 20.69
CA ASP A 93 -18.09 10.83 20.42
C ASP A 93 -18.23 10.18 19.03
N LEU A 94 -17.17 10.21 18.21
CA LEU A 94 -17.15 9.79 16.82
C LEU A 94 -18.31 10.39 16.02
N THR A 95 -18.56 11.69 16.16
CA THR A 95 -19.33 12.48 15.18
C THR A 95 -18.49 12.80 13.93
N PRO A 96 -19.12 13.14 12.78
CA PRO A 96 -18.38 13.47 11.57
C PRO A 96 -17.29 14.51 11.82
N PRO A 97 -16.05 14.30 11.32
CA PRO A 97 -14.94 15.17 11.61
C PRO A 97 -15.07 16.50 10.85
N SER A 98 -14.52 17.58 11.41
CA SER A 98 -14.44 18.88 10.73
C SER A 98 -13.10 19.06 10.01
N PRO A 99 -13.07 19.66 8.81
CA PRO A 99 -11.82 19.99 8.16
C PRO A 99 -11.08 21.08 8.94
N LEU A 100 -9.75 20.92 9.09
CA LEU A 100 -8.90 21.85 9.81
C LEU A 100 -7.92 22.58 8.88
N ALA A 101 -7.24 21.83 8.00
CA ALA A 101 -6.32 22.40 7.02
C ALA A 101 -6.13 21.45 5.84
N VAL A 102 -5.68 22.00 4.70
CA VAL A 102 -5.31 21.21 3.52
C VAL A 102 -4.03 21.78 2.92
N LEU A 103 -3.05 20.91 2.66
CA LEU A 103 -1.96 21.19 1.73
C LEU A 103 -2.30 20.49 0.41
N SER A 104 -2.57 21.26 -0.63
CA SER A 104 -2.88 20.69 -1.94
C SER A 104 -1.65 19.99 -2.54
N ARG A 105 -1.86 19.12 -3.54
CA ARG A 105 -0.78 18.49 -4.30
C ARG A 105 0.27 19.47 -4.85
N HIS A 106 -0.10 20.74 -5.06
CA HIS A 106 0.83 21.77 -5.53
C HIS A 106 1.97 22.00 -4.53
N ALA A 107 1.68 21.98 -3.23
CA ALA A 107 2.67 22.09 -2.17
C ALA A 107 3.71 20.94 -2.20
N PHE A 108 3.37 19.82 -2.82
CA PHE A 108 4.20 18.62 -2.96
C PHE A 108 4.87 18.52 -4.35
N GLY A 109 4.98 19.63 -5.09
CA GLY A 109 5.56 19.61 -6.44
C GLY A 109 4.72 18.79 -7.42
N ASN A 110 3.40 18.80 -7.22
CA ASN A 110 2.38 18.05 -7.97
C ASN A 110 2.48 16.52 -7.85
N LEU A 111 3.29 15.99 -6.93
CA LEU A 111 3.26 14.58 -6.58
C LEU A 111 2.07 14.28 -5.66
N ASP A 112 1.51 13.07 -5.79
CA ASP A 112 0.48 12.58 -4.88
C ASP A 112 1.09 12.26 -3.51
N VAL A 113 0.29 12.39 -2.45
CA VAL A 113 0.64 11.99 -1.09
C VAL A 113 0.06 10.60 -0.85
N VAL A 114 0.91 9.62 -0.53
CA VAL A 114 0.53 8.20 -0.55
C VAL A 114 0.45 7.59 0.85
N SER A 115 1.42 7.89 1.70
CA SER A 115 1.48 7.41 3.07
C SER A 115 2.23 8.39 3.96
N LEU A 116 2.02 8.24 5.27
CA LEU A 116 2.45 9.19 6.28
C LEU A 116 3.13 8.45 7.43
N THR A 117 4.07 9.13 8.09
CA THR A 117 4.53 8.76 9.42
C THR A 117 4.84 10.04 10.20
N GLN A 118 4.68 10.00 11.51
CA GLN A 118 4.88 11.16 12.37
C GLN A 118 6.02 10.89 13.35
N ARG A 119 6.78 11.95 13.62
CA ARG A 119 7.66 12.06 14.77
C ARG A 119 7.47 13.42 15.39
N ASP A 120 6.94 13.44 16.62
CA ASP A 120 6.64 14.67 17.36
C ASP A 120 5.80 15.61 16.48
N ASP A 121 6.27 16.83 16.28
CA ASP A 121 5.58 17.89 15.52
C ASP A 121 5.92 17.86 14.03
N ARG A 122 6.62 16.80 13.56
CA ARG A 122 6.96 16.60 12.15
C ARG A 122 6.18 15.43 11.56
N LEU A 123 5.49 15.73 10.47
CA LEU A 123 4.88 14.72 9.61
C LEU A 123 5.78 14.50 8.39
N TYR A 124 6.05 13.25 8.07
CA TYR A 124 6.72 12.84 6.84
C TYR A 124 5.73 12.19 5.90
N ALA A 125 5.84 12.50 4.62
CA ALA A 125 4.95 11.96 3.60
C ALA A 125 5.71 11.31 2.46
N ALA A 126 5.40 10.06 2.15
CA ALA A 126 5.81 9.43 0.91
C ALA A 126 5.02 10.03 -0.26
N LEU A 127 5.74 10.38 -1.32
CA LEU A 127 5.19 11.06 -2.48
C LEU A 127 5.37 10.26 -3.78
N GLY A 128 4.48 10.51 -4.73
CA GLY A 128 4.48 9.93 -6.06
C GLY A 128 3.24 9.05 -6.29
N ASP A 129 3.20 8.32 -7.40
CA ASP A 129 2.07 7.46 -7.73
C ASP A 129 2.54 6.02 -7.97
N PRO A 130 2.28 5.10 -7.02
CA PRO A 130 2.60 3.67 -7.16
C PRO A 130 1.79 2.94 -8.24
N PHE A 131 0.79 3.61 -8.82
CA PHE A 131 -0.06 3.06 -9.88
C PHE A 131 0.14 3.77 -11.23
N ALA A 132 1.11 4.68 -11.34
CA ALA A 132 1.34 5.43 -12.58
C ALA A 132 1.84 4.51 -13.69
N THR A 133 1.14 4.52 -14.83
CA THR A 133 1.54 3.80 -16.05
C THR A 133 2.55 4.57 -16.90
N GLY A 134 2.64 5.90 -16.73
CA GLY A 134 3.54 6.80 -17.44
C GLY A 134 4.79 7.20 -16.64
N GLY A 135 5.02 6.56 -15.49
CA GLY A 135 6.09 6.90 -14.55
C GLY A 135 5.72 8.01 -13.57
N SER A 136 6.19 7.87 -12.34
CA SER A 136 6.10 8.87 -11.28
C SER A 136 7.35 8.78 -10.41
N PRO A 137 8.07 9.89 -10.14
CA PRO A 137 9.23 9.81 -9.26
C PRO A 137 8.80 9.64 -7.81
N ALA A 138 9.52 8.80 -7.08
CA ALA A 138 9.42 8.72 -5.64
C ALA A 138 9.83 10.04 -5.00
N GLY A 139 9.16 10.43 -3.92
CA GLY A 139 9.54 11.60 -3.15
C GLY A 139 9.25 11.46 -1.67
N LEU A 140 9.80 12.40 -0.91
CA LEU A 140 9.59 12.54 0.52
C LEU A 140 9.30 14.01 0.82
N ALA A 141 8.23 14.32 1.53
CA ALA A 141 8.04 15.63 2.15
C ALA A 141 8.26 15.55 3.66
N SER A 142 8.70 16.66 4.23
CA SER A 142 8.57 16.92 5.67
C SER A 142 7.73 18.17 5.89
N ILE A 143 6.79 18.06 6.82
CA ILE A 143 5.79 19.06 7.14
C ILE A 143 5.87 19.33 8.66
N ASP A 144 5.87 20.59 9.03
CA ASP A 144 5.68 21.03 10.41
C ASP A 144 4.18 21.09 10.71
N VAL A 145 3.77 20.32 11.71
CA VAL A 145 2.39 20.21 12.22
C VAL A 145 2.28 20.64 13.69
N THR A 146 3.22 21.47 14.17
CA THR A 146 3.14 22.12 15.50
C THR A 146 1.78 22.82 15.66
N ALA A 147 1.38 23.57 14.62
CA ALA A 147 0.06 24.18 14.50
C ALA A 147 -0.73 23.50 13.38
N ALA A 148 -1.51 22.47 13.71
CA ALA A 148 -2.25 21.65 12.75
C ALA A 148 -3.27 22.43 11.88
N GLN A 149 -3.70 23.61 12.30
CA GLN A 149 -4.53 24.55 11.54
C GLN A 149 -3.76 25.36 10.49
N SER A 150 -2.43 25.38 10.58
CA SER A 150 -1.55 26.05 9.64
C SER A 150 -0.30 25.20 9.40
N PRO A 151 -0.47 23.98 8.83
CA PRO A 151 0.65 23.10 8.57
C PRO A 151 1.60 23.73 7.57
N ARG A 152 2.91 23.60 7.80
CA ARG A 152 3.93 24.24 6.97
C ARG A 152 4.77 23.20 6.25
N MET A 153 4.75 23.24 4.93
CA MET A 153 5.72 22.48 4.13
C MET A 153 7.13 22.98 4.44
N LEU A 154 8.00 22.10 4.93
CA LEU A 154 9.40 22.43 5.21
C LEU A 154 10.27 22.17 4.00
N GLN A 155 10.15 20.97 3.43
CA GLN A 155 10.90 20.58 2.24
C GLN A 155 10.31 19.35 1.57
N THR A 156 10.51 19.28 0.25
CA THR A 156 10.37 18.06 -0.56
C THR A 156 11.72 17.59 -1.09
N TRP A 157 11.91 16.27 -1.12
CA TRP A 157 12.94 15.58 -1.88
C TRP A 157 12.25 14.75 -2.97
N ARG A 158 12.86 14.72 -4.15
CA ARG A 158 12.35 14.00 -5.34
C ARG A 158 13.47 13.16 -5.93
N SER A 159 13.19 11.89 -6.18
CA SER A 159 14.09 11.01 -6.93
C SER A 159 14.27 11.52 -8.36
N SER A 160 15.48 11.37 -8.89
CA SER A 160 15.76 11.61 -10.31
C SER A 160 15.16 10.53 -11.23
N SER A 161 14.86 9.34 -10.70
CA SER A 161 14.20 8.28 -11.45
C SER A 161 12.69 8.50 -11.51
N ALA A 162 12.12 8.46 -12.71
CA ALA A 162 10.69 8.63 -12.93
C ALA A 162 9.86 7.37 -12.60
N GLY A 163 10.32 6.48 -11.70
CA GLY A 163 9.81 5.12 -11.45
C GLY A 163 8.31 4.98 -11.12
N HIS A 164 7.96 4.41 -9.97
CA HIS A 164 6.55 4.21 -9.57
C HIS A 164 6.26 4.88 -8.22
N GLY A 165 6.72 6.10 -8.01
CA GLY A 165 6.49 6.83 -6.78
C GLY A 165 7.05 6.11 -5.55
N ALA A 166 6.57 6.52 -4.38
CA ALA A 166 6.76 5.80 -3.14
C ALA A 166 5.41 5.28 -2.63
N SER A 167 5.44 4.14 -1.94
CA SER A 167 4.26 3.47 -1.38
C SER A 167 4.17 3.63 0.13
N HIS A 168 5.30 3.57 0.82
CA HIS A 168 5.38 3.53 2.28
C HIS A 168 6.67 4.16 2.79
N LEU A 169 6.66 4.60 4.04
CA LEU A 169 7.84 5.06 4.74
C LEU A 169 7.82 4.65 6.21
N VAL A 170 9.00 4.48 6.80
CA VAL A 170 9.20 4.41 8.25
C VAL A 170 10.32 5.37 8.63
N GLU A 171 10.28 5.91 9.85
CA GLU A 171 11.26 6.85 10.36
C GLU A 171 11.88 6.33 11.67
N ARG A 172 13.16 6.64 11.88
CA ARG A 172 13.84 6.51 13.17
C ARG A 172 14.94 7.54 13.28
N ASP A 173 14.93 8.33 14.34
CA ASP A 173 15.99 9.28 14.69
C ASP A 173 16.38 10.23 13.54
N GLY A 174 15.40 10.58 12.72
CA GLY A 174 15.47 11.49 11.59
C GLY A 174 16.01 10.83 10.32
N LEU A 175 16.27 9.53 10.35
CA LEU A 175 16.46 8.73 9.15
C LEU A 175 15.11 8.22 8.67
N VAL A 176 14.79 8.49 7.41
CA VAL A 176 13.58 8.01 6.75
C VAL A 176 13.97 6.92 5.75
N TYR A 177 13.32 5.77 5.87
CA TYR A 177 13.41 4.67 4.92
C TYR A 177 12.15 4.70 4.06
N LEU A 178 12.33 4.89 2.75
CA LEU A 178 11.24 5.12 1.80
C LEU A 178 11.16 3.93 0.84
N ALA A 179 10.03 3.23 0.83
CA ALA A 179 9.73 2.20 -0.16
C ALA A 179 9.33 2.88 -1.47
N ALA A 180 10.22 2.80 -2.46
CA ALA A 180 10.14 3.48 -3.74
C ALA A 180 9.80 2.51 -4.88
N MET A 181 8.92 1.53 -4.60
CA MET A 181 8.43 0.54 -5.57
C MET A 181 9.59 -0.13 -6.33
N SER A 182 9.66 0.03 -7.65
CA SER A 182 10.68 -0.57 -8.51
C SER A 182 12.11 -0.04 -8.25
N ALA A 183 12.26 1.07 -7.54
CA ALA A 183 13.57 1.62 -7.16
C ALA A 183 14.09 1.05 -5.81
N GLY A 184 13.35 0.12 -5.19
CA GLY A 184 13.71 -0.49 -3.92
C GLY A 184 13.50 0.46 -2.75
N VAL A 185 14.47 0.52 -1.83
CA VAL A 185 14.43 1.35 -0.62
C VAL A 185 15.41 2.52 -0.76
N HIS A 186 14.96 3.73 -0.46
CA HIS A 186 15.84 4.88 -0.25
C HIS A 186 16.05 5.15 1.23
N VAL A 187 17.28 5.50 1.59
CA VAL A 187 17.63 5.95 2.94
C VAL A 187 17.92 7.45 2.89
N LEU A 188 17.15 8.23 3.64
CA LEU A 188 17.21 9.68 3.65
C LEU A 188 17.50 10.19 5.06
N ASP A 189 18.41 11.16 5.17
CA ASP A 189 18.61 11.95 6.37
C ASP A 189 17.72 13.17 6.32
N ALA A 190 16.81 13.27 7.29
CA ALA A 190 15.90 14.37 7.49
C ALA A 190 15.99 14.92 8.92
N ARG A 191 17.08 14.70 9.66
CA ARG A 191 17.22 15.18 11.05
C ARG A 191 17.07 16.68 11.17
N THR A 192 17.65 17.43 10.24
CA THR A 192 17.56 18.89 10.21
C THR A 192 16.25 19.32 9.55
N PRO A 193 15.40 20.10 10.24
CA PRO A 193 14.18 20.65 9.64
C PRO A 193 14.49 21.42 8.35
N GLY A 194 13.71 21.19 7.29
CA GLY A 194 13.93 21.83 6.00
C GLY A 194 15.19 21.35 5.25
N ARG A 195 15.85 20.26 5.69
CA ARG A 195 16.97 19.62 4.99
C ARG A 195 16.83 18.09 4.95
N ILE A 196 16.43 17.57 3.79
CA ILE A 196 16.33 16.17 3.41
C ILE A 196 17.48 15.86 2.42
N VAL A 197 18.31 14.88 2.77
CA VAL A 197 19.43 14.43 1.94
C VAL A 197 19.33 12.91 1.76
N ARG A 198 19.28 12.44 0.51
CA ARG A 198 19.41 11.00 0.25
C ARG A 198 20.82 10.54 0.58
N LEU A 199 20.94 9.59 1.51
CA LEU A 199 22.22 9.00 1.91
C LEU A 199 22.61 7.84 1.00
N SER A 200 21.67 6.96 0.72
CA SER A 200 21.88 5.73 -0.03
C SER A 200 20.55 5.15 -0.55
N GLY A 201 20.62 3.97 -1.15
CA GLY A 201 19.46 3.12 -1.37
C GLY A 201 19.90 1.69 -1.63
N LEU A 202 18.95 0.78 -1.55
CA LEU A 202 19.13 -0.63 -1.85
C LEU A 202 18.00 -1.10 -2.75
N LEU A 203 18.35 -1.79 -3.82
CA LEU A 203 17.42 -2.62 -4.57
C LEU A 203 17.61 -4.06 -4.08
N PRO A 204 16.65 -4.63 -3.31
CA PRO A 204 16.70 -6.04 -2.95
C PRO A 204 16.79 -6.92 -4.20
N ASP A 205 17.28 -8.16 -4.05
CA ASP A 205 17.49 -9.07 -5.18
C ASP A 205 16.22 -9.19 -6.04
N PRO A 206 16.25 -8.69 -7.30
CA PRO A 206 15.08 -8.71 -8.18
C PRO A 206 14.81 -10.09 -8.77
N ASP A 207 15.76 -11.04 -8.63
CA ASP A 207 15.71 -12.40 -9.19
C ASP A 207 15.29 -13.46 -8.16
N PHE A 208 14.85 -13.04 -6.97
CA PHE A 208 14.23 -13.93 -5.99
C PHE A 208 12.70 -13.76 -5.99
N PRO A 209 11.92 -14.87 -5.97
CA PRO A 209 12.36 -16.27 -5.80
C PRO A 209 12.71 -16.99 -7.10
N VAL A 210 12.44 -16.36 -8.23
CA VAL A 210 12.74 -16.86 -9.57
C VAL A 210 13.41 -15.75 -10.35
N VAL A 211 14.42 -16.12 -11.14
CA VAL A 211 15.09 -15.19 -12.05
C VAL A 211 14.03 -14.46 -12.85
N ASN A 212 14.02 -13.14 -12.79
CA ASN A 212 12.90 -12.36 -13.27
C ASN A 212 12.99 -12.17 -14.79
N PRO A 213 12.21 -12.94 -15.60
CA PRO A 213 12.41 -12.94 -17.04
C PRO A 213 11.51 -11.93 -17.76
N SER A 214 10.65 -11.18 -17.05
CA SER A 214 9.62 -10.36 -17.71
C SER A 214 9.20 -9.13 -16.91
N ARG A 215 8.84 -8.04 -17.61
CA ARG A 215 8.26 -6.80 -17.02
C ARG A 215 6.98 -7.03 -16.20
N LEU A 216 6.36 -8.21 -16.28
CA LEU A 216 5.09 -8.53 -15.61
C LEU A 216 5.23 -8.89 -14.12
N ARG A 217 6.44 -9.26 -13.66
CA ARG A 217 6.71 -9.61 -12.25
C ARG A 217 7.86 -8.77 -11.69
N GLN A 218 7.89 -7.47 -12.00
CA GLN A 218 8.90 -6.59 -11.40
C GLN A 218 8.63 -6.42 -9.92
N PRO A 219 9.59 -6.78 -9.04
CA PRO A 219 9.37 -6.63 -7.62
C PRO A 219 9.32 -5.17 -7.22
N ASN A 220 8.41 -4.85 -6.30
CA ASN A 220 8.21 -3.49 -5.81
C ASN A 220 8.29 -3.45 -4.30
N ALA A 221 9.09 -2.54 -3.75
CA ALA A 221 9.07 -2.24 -2.32
C ALA A 221 7.72 -1.57 -1.99
N ARG A 222 6.87 -2.26 -1.23
CA ARG A 222 5.52 -1.80 -0.88
C ARG A 222 5.43 -1.36 0.57
N GLY A 223 5.44 -2.32 1.49
CA GLY A 223 5.34 -2.07 2.93
C GLY A 223 6.70 -2.13 3.63
N LEU A 224 6.85 -1.37 4.70
CA LEU A 224 8.04 -1.35 5.53
C LEU A 224 7.66 -1.51 6.99
N ALA A 225 8.47 -2.23 7.75
CA ALA A 225 8.45 -2.22 9.20
C ALA A 225 9.88 -2.23 9.75
N LEU A 226 10.06 -1.62 10.91
CA LEU A 226 11.36 -1.41 11.52
C LEU A 226 11.42 -2.11 12.88
N HIS A 227 12.51 -2.85 13.12
CA HIS A 227 12.88 -3.31 14.46
C HIS A 227 14.38 -3.16 14.62
N GLU A 228 14.80 -2.28 15.53
CA GLU A 228 16.22 -1.95 15.72
C GLU A 228 16.93 -1.76 14.37
N GLN A 229 18.06 -2.41 14.13
CA GLN A 229 18.84 -2.28 12.90
C GLN A 229 18.35 -3.15 11.74
N THR A 230 17.13 -3.69 11.84
CA THR A 230 16.49 -4.47 10.78
C THR A 230 15.32 -3.70 10.17
N LEU A 231 15.38 -3.51 8.85
CA LEU A 231 14.26 -3.08 8.04
C LEU A 231 13.63 -4.30 7.35
N VAL A 232 12.37 -4.56 7.65
CA VAL A 232 11.58 -5.61 7.01
C VAL A 232 10.78 -4.99 5.87
N VAL A 233 10.91 -5.53 4.67
CA VAL A 233 10.27 -5.04 3.45
C VAL A 233 9.30 -6.09 2.93
N ALA A 234 8.03 -5.70 2.78
CA ALA A 234 7.08 -6.40 1.94
C ALA A 234 7.40 -6.04 0.48
N TYR A 235 8.04 -6.97 -0.23
CA TYR A 235 8.53 -6.80 -1.59
C TYR A 235 7.62 -7.55 -2.55
N ASP A 236 6.69 -6.84 -3.18
CA ASP A 236 5.75 -7.36 -4.18
C ASP A 236 6.44 -8.25 -5.20
N ALA A 237 5.85 -9.38 -5.60
CA ALA A 237 6.44 -10.46 -6.40
C ALA A 237 7.77 -11.07 -5.88
N GLY A 238 8.45 -10.42 -4.94
CA GLY A 238 9.70 -10.83 -4.36
C GLY A 238 9.55 -11.63 -3.07
N GLY A 239 8.53 -11.38 -2.26
CA GLY A 239 8.40 -11.94 -0.90
C GLY A 239 8.81 -10.97 0.19
N LEU A 240 9.11 -11.48 1.39
CA LEU A 240 9.64 -10.68 2.49
C LEU A 240 11.16 -10.51 2.35
N ARG A 241 11.68 -9.33 2.68
CA ARG A 241 13.13 -9.03 2.73
C ARG A 241 13.51 -8.47 4.09
N LEU A 242 14.65 -8.90 4.61
CA LEU A 242 15.27 -8.37 5.82
C LEU A 242 16.56 -7.67 5.43
N LEU A 243 16.63 -6.37 5.73
CA LEU A 243 17.74 -5.51 5.41
C LEU A 243 18.43 -5.03 6.68
N ASP A 244 19.75 -5.14 6.72
CA ASP A 244 20.61 -4.57 7.74
C ASP A 244 20.81 -3.10 7.40
N ILE A 245 20.41 -2.25 8.33
CA ILE A 245 20.44 -0.78 8.21
C ILE A 245 21.27 -0.14 9.33
N SER A 246 22.17 -0.92 9.96
CA SER A 246 23.13 -0.44 10.96
C SER A 246 24.04 0.66 10.40
N GLU A 247 24.40 0.55 9.12
CA GLU A 247 25.12 1.57 8.34
C GLU A 247 24.18 2.24 7.31
N PRO A 248 23.59 3.42 7.58
CA PRO A 248 22.61 4.06 6.70
C PRO A 248 23.13 4.37 5.28
N ARG A 249 24.45 4.41 5.09
CA ARG A 249 25.07 4.63 3.78
C ARG A 249 25.30 3.34 2.99
N ARG A 250 25.22 2.17 3.64
CA ARG A 250 25.52 0.86 3.07
C ARG A 250 24.52 -0.20 3.56
N PRO A 251 23.20 0.01 3.39
CA PRO A 251 22.22 -1.01 3.72
C PRO A 251 22.46 -2.26 2.87
N ARG A 252 22.21 -3.45 3.43
CA ARG A 252 22.37 -4.72 2.73
C ARG A 252 21.24 -5.69 3.05
N GLU A 253 20.82 -6.47 2.07
CA GLU A 253 19.92 -7.61 2.29
C GLU A 253 20.71 -8.74 2.95
N TYR A 254 20.17 -9.33 4.02
CA TYR A 254 20.80 -10.45 4.71
C TYR A 254 19.88 -11.66 4.88
N ALA A 255 18.57 -11.50 4.70
CA ALA A 255 17.62 -12.61 4.71
C ALA A 255 16.39 -12.30 3.86
N ARG A 256 15.73 -13.36 3.41
CA ARG A 256 14.55 -13.30 2.54
C ARG A 256 13.67 -14.51 2.73
N TYR A 257 12.38 -14.34 2.48
CA TYR A 257 11.41 -15.41 2.59
C TYR A 257 10.34 -15.27 1.51
N ILE A 258 9.90 -16.41 0.97
CA ILE A 258 8.64 -16.49 0.25
C ILE A 258 7.94 -17.78 0.64
N ASN A 259 6.61 -17.71 0.73
CA ASN A 259 5.82 -18.90 1.01
C ASN A 259 5.91 -19.89 -0.17
N PRO A 260 6.47 -21.10 0.02
CA PRO A 260 6.64 -22.07 -1.06
C PRO A 260 5.31 -22.50 -1.69
N ARG A 261 4.20 -22.42 -0.95
CA ARG A 261 2.86 -22.73 -1.48
C ARG A 261 2.41 -21.74 -2.55
N LEU A 262 3.00 -20.54 -2.59
CA LEU A 262 2.71 -19.48 -3.56
C LEU A 262 3.67 -19.46 -4.74
N ALA A 263 4.66 -20.35 -4.83
CA ALA A 263 5.72 -20.31 -5.85
C ALA A 263 5.19 -20.28 -7.30
N LYS A 264 4.02 -20.88 -7.55
CA LYS A 264 3.37 -20.93 -8.88
C LYS A 264 2.25 -19.91 -9.06
N LYS A 265 2.02 -19.04 -8.08
CA LYS A 265 1.00 -17.98 -8.12
C LYS A 265 1.66 -16.61 -8.31
N PRO A 266 0.94 -15.58 -8.72
CA PRO A 266 1.35 -14.20 -8.47
C PRO A 266 1.51 -13.99 -6.95
N GLN A 267 2.62 -13.38 -6.53
CA GLN A 267 2.86 -13.05 -5.12
C GLN A 267 2.73 -11.54 -4.95
N ALA A 268 1.94 -11.09 -3.98
CA ALA A 268 1.69 -9.67 -3.74
C ALA A 268 1.81 -9.37 -2.24
N TYR A 269 3.06 -9.21 -1.80
CA TYR A 269 3.39 -8.82 -0.44
C TYR A 269 3.16 -7.31 -0.29
N ASN A 270 2.03 -6.93 0.32
CA ASN A 270 1.55 -5.54 0.32
C ASN A 270 2.00 -4.75 1.55
N ASN A 271 1.95 -5.36 2.73
CA ASN A 271 2.23 -4.69 3.99
C ASN A 271 2.79 -5.64 5.03
N VAL A 272 3.46 -5.09 6.04
CA VAL A 272 4.04 -5.83 7.16
C VAL A 272 3.95 -5.01 8.43
N VAL A 273 3.59 -5.65 9.55
CA VAL A 273 3.68 -5.11 10.91
C VAL A 273 4.38 -6.12 11.82
N LEU A 274 5.05 -5.64 12.87
CA LEU A 274 5.93 -6.45 13.71
C LEU A 274 5.47 -6.49 15.17
N ASP A 275 5.53 -7.70 15.75
CA ASP A 275 5.65 -7.94 17.19
C ASP A 275 6.91 -8.77 17.42
N TRP A 276 8.07 -8.13 17.24
CA TRP A 276 9.34 -8.83 17.05
C TRP A 276 9.57 -9.92 18.12
N PRO A 277 9.97 -11.15 17.74
CA PRO A 277 10.42 -11.57 16.40
C PRO A 277 9.30 -11.97 15.43
N LEU A 278 8.02 -11.80 15.77
CA LEU A 278 6.92 -12.12 14.87
C LEU A 278 6.69 -11.02 13.83
N ALA A 279 6.45 -11.44 12.59
CA ALA A 279 6.01 -10.59 11.50
C ALA A 279 4.66 -11.05 10.98
N TYR A 280 3.76 -10.08 10.80
CA TYR A 280 2.43 -10.23 10.25
C TYR A 280 2.43 -9.58 8.87
N VAL A 281 2.14 -10.35 7.83
CA VAL A 281 2.38 -9.94 6.45
C VAL A 281 1.10 -10.07 5.63
N ALA A 282 0.65 -8.96 5.05
CA ALA A 282 -0.47 -8.93 4.13
C ALA A 282 -0.01 -9.45 2.78
N VAL A 283 -0.57 -10.57 2.35
CA VAL A 283 -0.28 -11.17 1.05
C VAL A 283 -1.55 -11.11 0.21
N ASP A 284 -1.97 -9.91 -0.16
CA ASP A 284 -3.10 -9.63 -1.05
C ASP A 284 -4.28 -10.63 -0.93
N TYR A 285 -4.62 -11.32 -2.01
CA TYR A 285 -5.71 -12.30 -2.07
C TYR A 285 -5.44 -13.63 -1.33
N CYS A 286 -4.29 -13.74 -0.67
CA CYS A 286 -3.87 -14.84 0.20
C CYS A 286 -3.99 -14.52 1.70
N GLY A 287 -4.51 -13.35 2.06
CA GLY A 287 -4.75 -13.01 3.47
C GLY A 287 -3.48 -12.69 4.25
N LEU A 288 -3.33 -13.31 5.43
CA LEU A 288 -2.31 -12.96 6.42
C LEU A 288 -1.35 -14.12 6.69
N GLU A 289 -0.07 -13.90 6.43
CA GLU A 289 1.02 -14.80 6.88
C GLU A 289 1.56 -14.35 8.24
N ILE A 290 1.87 -15.33 9.10
CA ILE A 290 2.51 -15.10 10.40
C ILE A 290 3.84 -15.83 10.41
N LEU A 291 4.92 -15.06 10.51
CA LEU A 291 6.29 -15.53 10.36
C LEU A 291 7.09 -15.27 11.65
N ASP A 292 8.00 -16.18 11.97
CA ASP A 292 9.02 -16.01 13.01
C ASP A 292 10.34 -15.62 12.35
N LEU A 293 10.86 -14.45 12.72
CA LEU A 293 12.09 -13.85 12.21
C LEU A 293 13.29 -13.99 13.18
N SER A 294 13.15 -14.75 14.26
CA SER A 294 14.20 -14.92 15.29
C SER A 294 15.51 -15.50 14.74
N GLU A 295 15.41 -16.35 13.72
CA GLU A 295 16.55 -16.93 13.01
C GLU A 295 16.49 -16.48 11.54
N PRO A 296 17.18 -15.41 11.13
CA PRO A 296 17.02 -14.84 9.78
C PRO A 296 17.42 -15.77 8.64
N GLU A 297 18.41 -16.65 8.87
CA GLU A 297 18.82 -17.73 7.94
C GLU A 297 17.72 -18.78 7.75
N ARG A 298 16.73 -18.83 8.67
CA ARG A 298 15.68 -19.83 8.73
C ARG A 298 14.36 -19.21 9.20
N ILE A 299 13.84 -18.27 8.41
CA ILE A 299 12.50 -17.69 8.64
C ILE A 299 11.45 -18.80 8.63
N ARG A 300 10.66 -18.91 9.70
CA ARG A 300 9.65 -19.97 9.86
C ARG A 300 8.25 -19.41 9.63
N ALA A 301 7.48 -20.07 8.77
CA ALA A 301 6.04 -19.83 8.68
C ALA A 301 5.34 -20.51 9.86
N LEU A 302 4.77 -19.73 10.77
CA LEU A 302 4.04 -20.27 11.92
C LEU A 302 2.59 -20.57 11.56
N GLY A 303 1.93 -19.61 10.91
CA GLY A 303 0.52 -19.72 10.56
C GLY A 303 0.15 -18.93 9.32
N TRP A 304 -1.03 -19.24 8.80
CA TRP A 304 -1.57 -18.62 7.59
C TRP A 304 -3.09 -18.51 7.70
N TRP A 305 -3.59 -17.29 7.79
CA TRP A 305 -5.01 -17.03 7.68
C TRP A 305 -5.34 -16.71 6.22
N ASN A 306 -5.95 -17.68 5.53
CA ASN A 306 -6.24 -17.64 4.11
C ASN A 306 -7.66 -18.16 3.84
N PRO A 307 -8.69 -17.37 4.16
CA PRO A 307 -10.08 -17.79 4.00
C PRO A 307 -10.45 -18.00 2.52
N TRP A 308 -9.75 -17.35 1.60
CA TRP A 308 -10.05 -17.39 0.17
C TRP A 308 -9.34 -18.54 -0.56
N ARG A 309 -8.49 -19.31 0.14
CA ARG A 309 -7.77 -20.46 -0.43
C ARG A 309 -7.01 -20.10 -1.71
N CYS A 310 -6.21 -19.04 -1.66
CA CYS A 310 -5.53 -18.49 -2.83
C CYS A 310 -4.60 -19.48 -3.57
N GLU A 311 -4.16 -20.54 -2.89
CA GLU A 311 -3.37 -21.64 -3.47
C GLU A 311 -4.18 -22.50 -4.44
N ALA A 312 -5.51 -22.51 -4.34
CA ALA A 312 -6.38 -23.29 -5.21
C ALA A 312 -6.18 -22.87 -6.67
N LEU A 313 -6.05 -23.84 -7.58
CA LEU A 313 -5.64 -23.59 -8.97
C LEU A 313 -6.52 -22.54 -9.66
N GLY A 314 -7.84 -22.63 -9.48
CA GLY A 314 -8.83 -21.73 -10.07
C GLY A 314 -9.00 -20.37 -9.38
N ASN A 315 -8.43 -20.16 -8.18
CA ASN A 315 -8.41 -18.85 -7.54
C ASN A 315 -7.20 -18.04 -8.03
N VAL A 316 -7.46 -16.87 -8.59
CA VAL A 316 -6.49 -15.92 -9.11
C VAL A 316 -6.87 -14.51 -8.66
N TRP A 317 -5.94 -13.58 -8.84
CA TRP A 317 -6.09 -12.18 -8.45
C TRP A 317 -7.40 -11.51 -8.89
N PHE A 318 -7.95 -11.89 -10.04
CA PHE A 318 -9.18 -11.27 -10.58
C PHE A 318 -10.50 -11.87 -10.05
N ASN A 319 -10.47 -13.08 -9.49
CA ASN A 319 -11.69 -13.79 -9.06
C ASN A 319 -11.68 -14.21 -7.59
N SER A 320 -10.66 -13.79 -6.83
CA SER A 320 -10.65 -14.01 -5.39
C SER A 320 -11.80 -13.27 -4.74
N ALA A 321 -12.42 -13.89 -3.74
CA ALA A 321 -13.48 -13.28 -2.94
C ALA A 321 -12.95 -12.28 -1.89
N GLY A 322 -11.69 -11.85 -2.00
CA GLY A 322 -11.12 -10.81 -1.16
C GLY A 322 -9.60 -10.68 -1.30
N HIS A 323 -9.11 -9.57 -0.75
CA HIS A 323 -7.76 -9.04 -0.90
C HIS A 323 -7.35 -8.35 0.39
N THR A 324 -6.12 -8.49 0.88
CA THR A 324 -5.61 -7.76 2.05
C THR A 324 -4.58 -6.72 1.66
N ASN A 325 -4.67 -5.52 2.25
CA ASN A 325 -3.78 -4.44 1.87
C ASN A 325 -2.97 -3.87 3.03
N GLN A 326 -3.58 -3.11 3.94
CA GLN A 326 -2.90 -2.53 5.11
C GLN A 326 -3.25 -3.29 6.37
N LEU A 327 -2.26 -3.40 7.27
CA LEU A 327 -2.39 -4.06 8.56
C LEU A 327 -2.24 -3.05 9.70
N LEU A 328 -2.95 -3.31 10.79
CA LEU A 328 -2.66 -2.77 12.11
C LEU A 328 -2.53 -3.92 13.11
N LEU A 329 -1.62 -3.76 14.06
CA LEU A 329 -1.41 -4.71 15.14
C LEU A 329 -1.89 -4.11 16.46
N ASP A 330 -2.85 -4.76 17.11
CA ASP A 330 -3.17 -4.53 18.52
C ASP A 330 -2.43 -5.58 19.37
N ARG A 331 -1.24 -5.21 19.84
CA ARG A 331 -0.39 -6.07 20.70
C ARG A 331 -1.08 -6.45 21.99
N SER A 332 -1.81 -5.51 22.60
CA SER A 332 -2.46 -5.73 23.90
C SER A 332 -3.53 -6.81 23.85
N ARG A 333 -4.17 -6.99 22.68
CA ARG A 333 -5.22 -7.98 22.46
C ARG A 333 -4.76 -9.19 21.65
N HIS A 334 -3.53 -9.19 21.16
CA HIS A 334 -3.02 -10.15 20.17
C HIS A 334 -3.93 -10.23 18.93
N GLN A 335 -4.22 -9.09 18.32
CA GLN A 335 -5.10 -9.00 17.15
C GLN A 335 -4.40 -8.30 15.99
N VAL A 336 -4.64 -8.80 14.78
CA VAL A 336 -4.32 -8.10 13.54
C VAL A 336 -5.62 -7.62 12.91
N LEU A 337 -5.69 -6.33 12.64
CA LEU A 337 -6.79 -5.68 11.93
C LEU A 337 -6.31 -5.36 10.51
N MET A 338 -7.17 -5.55 9.52
CA MET A 338 -6.77 -5.45 8.12
C MET A 338 -7.82 -4.70 7.32
N SER A 339 -7.37 -3.85 6.40
CA SER A 339 -8.20 -3.46 5.27
C SER A 339 -8.25 -4.62 4.28
N ALA A 340 -9.45 -5.11 4.01
CA ALA A 340 -9.72 -6.12 3.01
C ALA A 340 -10.62 -5.58 1.88
N GLY A 341 -10.16 -5.74 0.65
CA GLY A 341 -10.61 -5.01 -0.54
C GLY A 341 -12.03 -5.30 -1.04
N ASP A 342 -12.75 -6.30 -0.52
CA ASP A 342 -14.17 -6.52 -0.85
C ASP A 342 -15.10 -5.97 0.25
N SER A 343 -14.74 -4.78 0.78
CA SER A 343 -15.43 -3.91 1.73
C SER A 343 -15.07 -4.04 3.21
N GLU A 344 -14.17 -4.96 3.59
CA GLU A 344 -14.07 -5.34 4.99
C GLU A 344 -12.95 -4.69 5.81
N LEU A 345 -13.30 -4.28 7.04
CA LEU A 345 -12.38 -4.48 8.16
C LEU A 345 -12.41 -5.95 8.52
N VAL A 346 -11.26 -6.61 8.56
CA VAL A 346 -11.14 -7.97 9.09
C VAL A 346 -10.29 -7.96 10.34
N ARG A 347 -10.71 -8.68 11.38
CA ARG A 347 -9.96 -8.83 12.63
C ARG A 347 -9.64 -10.28 12.92
N VAL A 348 -8.37 -10.59 13.14
CA VAL A 348 -7.86 -11.95 13.36
C VAL A 348 -7.16 -12.00 14.73
N ASP A 349 -7.53 -12.98 15.56
CA ASP A 349 -6.79 -13.35 16.77
C ASP A 349 -5.52 -14.09 16.37
N VAL A 350 -4.39 -13.59 16.85
CA VAL A 350 -3.04 -14.12 16.60
C VAL A 350 -2.30 -14.51 17.88
N ARG A 351 -3.02 -14.67 19.01
CA ARG A 351 -2.45 -15.10 20.30
C ARG A 351 -1.71 -16.43 20.21
N VAL A 352 -2.22 -17.33 19.36
CA VAL A 352 -1.54 -18.58 19.00
C VAL A 352 -1.15 -18.47 17.52
N PRO A 353 0.09 -18.06 17.21
CA PRO A 353 0.54 -17.77 15.83
C PRO A 353 0.30 -18.89 14.83
N SER A 354 0.32 -20.16 15.27
CA SER A 354 0.11 -21.33 14.42
C SER A 354 -1.35 -21.57 14.03
N THR A 355 -2.29 -20.93 14.72
CA THR A 355 -3.72 -21.10 14.50
C THR A 355 -4.41 -19.74 14.54
N PRO A 356 -4.14 -18.83 13.58
CA PRO A 356 -4.83 -17.56 13.53
C PRO A 356 -6.32 -17.75 13.26
N ARG A 357 -7.17 -17.05 14.00
CA ARG A 357 -8.63 -17.24 13.93
C ARG A 357 -9.32 -15.93 13.60
N LEU A 358 -10.25 -15.97 12.66
CA LEU A 358 -11.15 -14.84 12.44
C LEU A 358 -11.92 -14.56 13.75
N LEU A 359 -11.91 -13.31 14.20
CA LEU A 359 -12.74 -12.85 15.29
C LEU A 359 -14.06 -12.32 14.74
N ASP A 360 -13.97 -11.31 13.87
CA ASP A 360 -15.10 -10.71 13.19
C ASP A 360 -14.64 -9.91 11.96
N GLY A 361 -15.61 -9.42 11.20
CA GLY A 361 -15.41 -8.46 10.14
C GLY A 361 -16.56 -7.46 10.04
N ILE A 362 -16.28 -6.32 9.40
CA ILE A 362 -17.26 -5.28 9.07
C ILE A 362 -17.20 -5.05 7.57
N GLY A 363 -18.27 -5.37 6.85
CA GLY A 363 -18.40 -5.13 5.41
C GLY A 363 -19.43 -6.07 4.79
N VAL A 364 -19.77 -5.84 3.54
CA VAL A 364 -20.68 -6.67 2.74
C VAL A 364 -19.99 -7.01 1.42
N ALA A 365 -19.61 -8.28 1.27
CA ALA A 365 -19.01 -8.78 0.03
C ALA A 365 -19.87 -8.41 -1.20
N GLY A 366 -19.24 -7.87 -2.24
CA GLY A 366 -19.92 -7.47 -3.47
C GLY A 366 -20.76 -6.20 -3.37
N ASP A 367 -20.62 -5.38 -2.33
CA ASP A 367 -21.33 -4.09 -2.20
C ASP A 367 -20.77 -2.97 -3.10
N GLY A 368 -19.71 -3.27 -3.85
CA GLY A 368 -19.06 -2.32 -4.75
C GLY A 368 -18.20 -1.27 -4.03
N LEU A 369 -17.80 -1.53 -2.79
CA LEU A 369 -16.84 -0.72 -2.04
C LEU A 369 -15.50 -1.47 -1.90
N GLY A 370 -14.40 -0.72 -1.99
CA GLY A 370 -13.06 -1.26 -1.80
C GLY A 370 -12.30 -0.52 -0.71
N THR A 371 -11.94 -1.22 0.38
CA THR A 371 -11.06 -0.64 1.41
C THR A 371 -9.60 -0.71 0.95
N TRP A 372 -8.83 0.32 1.30
CA TRP A 372 -7.40 0.40 1.03
C TRP A 372 -6.60 0.61 2.29
N SER A 373 -6.99 1.61 3.08
CA SER A 373 -6.27 2.00 4.28
C SER A 373 -7.04 1.74 5.56
N ILE A 374 -6.29 1.54 6.64
CA ILE A 374 -6.84 1.36 7.97
C ILE A 374 -5.99 2.13 8.99
N ALA A 375 -6.66 2.81 9.92
CA ALA A 375 -6.04 3.50 11.05
C ALA A 375 -6.86 3.31 12.31
N ARG A 376 -6.24 3.53 13.48
CA ARG A 376 -6.90 3.44 14.77
C ARG A 376 -6.33 4.45 15.75
N ASN A 377 -7.20 5.06 16.55
CA ASN A 377 -6.83 5.73 17.80
C ASN A 377 -7.68 5.14 18.95
N ASP A 378 -7.70 5.81 20.09
CA ASP A 378 -8.46 5.37 21.27
C ASP A 378 -9.98 5.44 21.08
N TRP A 379 -10.46 6.23 20.13
CA TRP A 379 -11.89 6.46 19.92
C TRP A 379 -12.49 5.48 18.93
N GLY A 380 -11.74 5.08 17.89
CA GLY A 380 -12.25 4.15 16.90
C GLY A 380 -11.26 3.73 15.84
N VAL A 381 -11.79 3.01 14.86
CA VAL A 381 -11.09 2.57 13.65
C VAL A 381 -11.61 3.35 12.45
N TYR A 382 -10.68 3.77 11.59
CA TYR A 382 -10.94 4.51 10.38
C TYR A 382 -10.54 3.67 9.19
N LEU A 383 -11.43 3.53 8.21
CA LEU A 383 -11.16 2.84 6.95
C LEU A 383 -11.21 3.84 5.81
N GLY A 384 -10.16 3.86 4.99
CA GLY A 384 -10.15 4.58 3.72
C GLY A 384 -10.62 3.68 2.58
N TYR A 385 -11.61 4.15 1.84
CA TYR A 385 -12.21 3.52 0.68
C TYR A 385 -11.77 4.21 -0.59
N ILE A 386 -11.52 3.44 -1.65
CA ILE A 386 -11.02 3.98 -2.91
C ILE A 386 -11.91 3.59 -4.08
N ARG A 387 -11.94 4.46 -5.10
CA ARG A 387 -12.45 4.09 -6.41
C ARG A 387 -11.40 3.29 -7.16
N THR A 388 -11.75 2.10 -7.61
CA THR A 388 -10.90 1.25 -8.43
C THR A 388 -11.74 0.27 -9.26
N GLY A 389 -11.24 -0.16 -10.41
CA GLY A 389 -11.86 -1.23 -11.19
C GLY A 389 -11.18 -2.59 -11.01
N ILE A 390 -9.96 -2.62 -10.47
CA ILE A 390 -9.16 -3.83 -10.27
C ILE A 390 -8.28 -3.71 -9.00
N PRO A 391 -8.01 -4.80 -8.26
CA PRO A 391 -8.57 -6.14 -8.47
C PRO A 391 -10.05 -6.26 -8.11
N PHE A 392 -10.50 -5.43 -7.18
CA PHE A 392 -11.89 -5.32 -6.75
C PHE A 392 -12.53 -4.07 -7.34
N THR A 393 -13.86 -4.01 -7.32
CA THR A 393 -14.60 -2.83 -7.79
C THR A 393 -14.91 -1.93 -6.60
N GLY A 394 -14.35 -0.72 -6.62
CA GLY A 394 -14.68 0.36 -5.71
C GLY A 394 -15.36 1.49 -6.46
N THR A 395 -16.61 1.78 -6.12
CA THR A 395 -17.43 2.82 -6.75
C THR A 395 -17.43 4.14 -5.96
N TRP A 396 -16.92 4.11 -4.73
CA TRP A 396 -16.89 5.25 -3.81
C TRP A 396 -15.49 5.51 -3.26
N SER A 397 -15.19 6.78 -2.98
CA SER A 397 -13.94 7.20 -2.33
C SER A 397 -14.27 8.01 -1.09
N GLY A 398 -13.74 7.61 0.05
CA GLY A 398 -14.01 8.30 1.30
C GLY A 398 -13.52 7.56 2.52
N ILE A 399 -13.85 8.10 3.69
CA ILE A 399 -13.43 7.55 4.97
C ILE A 399 -14.67 7.18 5.77
N ARG A 400 -14.63 6.04 6.47
CA ARG A 400 -15.64 5.69 7.47
C ARG A 400 -14.99 5.43 8.81
N ALA A 401 -15.67 5.82 9.88
CA ALA A 401 -15.27 5.48 11.24
C ALA A 401 -16.20 4.43 11.86
N TYR A 402 -15.61 3.58 12.68
CA TYR A 402 -16.28 2.47 13.36
C TYR A 402 -15.84 2.39 14.82
N THR A 403 -16.76 1.99 15.69
CA THR A 403 -16.41 1.54 17.04
C THR A 403 -16.09 0.06 17.02
N LEU A 404 -14.99 -0.31 17.68
CA LEU A 404 -14.71 -1.70 18.03
C LEU A 404 -15.02 -1.89 19.50
N HIS A 405 -15.83 -2.91 19.78
CA HIS A 405 -16.10 -3.38 21.14
C HIS A 405 -15.20 -4.59 21.42
#